data_AF-A0A7X3YS24-F1
#
_entry.id   AF-A0A7X3YS24-F1
#
_cell.length_a   1.000
_cell.length_b   1.000
_cell.length_c   1.000
_cell.angle_alpha   90.00
_cell.angle_beta   90.00
_cell.angle_gamma   90.00
#
_symmetry.space_group_name_H-M   'P 1'
#
loop_
_entity.id
_entity.type
_entity.pdbx_description
1 polymer ?
#
loop_
_entity_poly.entity_id
_entity_poly.type
_entity_poly.pdbx_seq_one_letter_code
_entity_poly.pdbx_strand_id
1 'polypeptide(L)'
;MDSVFWLCEAQLESIKPFFPQSPGLSRVDGSKVGSGSIYVHVTACALVDAPAAYGPHNTLSNRCRPWWEMGVSQVLFSELV
;
A
#
# COMPACT_ATOMS: atom_id res chain seq x y z
N MET A 1 9.18 17.05 7.67
CA MET A 1 10.09 16.22 6.86
C MET A 1 9.38 14.90 6.69
N ASP A 2 8.55 14.81 5.65
CA ASP A 2 7.77 13.60 5.36
C ASP A 2 8.73 12.54 4.82
N SER A 3 9.11 11.58 5.66
CA SER A 3 9.87 10.40 5.25
C SER A 3 8.97 9.47 4.46
N VAL A 4 8.75 9.80 3.17
CA VAL A 4 7.90 9.01 2.28
C VAL A 4 8.67 7.78 1.80
N PHE A 5 8.12 6.61 2.06
CA PHE A 5 8.56 5.31 1.58
C PHE A 5 8.00 5.07 0.18
N TRP A 6 8.88 4.83 -0.80
CA TRP A 6 8.49 4.48 -2.16
C TRP A 6 8.94 3.06 -2.47
N LEU A 7 8.04 2.26 -3.02
CA LEU A 7 8.39 0.92 -3.49
C LEU A 7 9.29 0.99 -4.71
N CYS A 8 10.30 0.12 -4.73
CA CYS A 8 11.00 -0.21 -5.97
C CYS A 8 10.09 -1.05 -6.88
N GLU A 9 10.35 -1.00 -8.19
CA GLU A 9 9.58 -1.77 -9.19
C GLU A 9 9.58 -3.28 -8.89
N ALA A 10 10.71 -3.82 -8.43
CA ALA A 10 10.83 -5.22 -8.03
C ALA A 10 9.93 -5.58 -6.84
N GLN A 11 9.92 -4.73 -5.81
CA GLN A 11 9.04 -4.91 -4.64
C GLN A 11 7.57 -4.80 -5.04
N LEU A 12 7.25 -3.84 -5.93
CA LEU A 12 5.90 -3.65 -6.46
C LEU A 12 5.41 -4.87 -7.26
N GLU A 13 6.29 -5.52 -8.01
CA GLU A 13 5.99 -6.76 -8.75
C GLU A 13 5.75 -7.95 -7.81
N SER A 14 6.58 -8.13 -6.77
CA SER A 14 6.41 -9.16 -5.74
C SER A 14 5.06 -9.08 -5.02
N ILE A 15 4.62 -7.86 -4.67
CA ILE A 15 3.37 -7.66 -3.93
C ILE A 15 2.13 -7.61 -4.84
N LYS A 16 2.33 -7.47 -6.16
CA LYS A 16 1.28 -7.28 -7.15
C LYS A 16 0.15 -8.32 -7.06
N PRO A 17 0.44 -9.62 -6.81
CA PRO A 17 -0.58 -10.66 -6.67
C PRO A 17 -1.53 -10.43 -5.49
N PHE A 18 -1.12 -9.71 -4.46
CA PHE A 18 -1.94 -9.42 -3.29
C PHE A 18 -2.83 -8.19 -3.47
N PHE A 19 -2.65 -7.42 -4.55
CA PHE A 19 -3.58 -6.32 -4.81
C PHE A 19 -4.96 -6.87 -5.12
N PRO A 20 -6.01 -6.36 -4.46
CA PRO A 20 -7.37 -6.74 -4.81
C PRO A 20 -7.64 -6.36 -6.27
N GLN A 21 -8.04 -7.36 -7.08
CA GLN A 21 -8.44 -7.14 -8.47
C GLN A 21 -9.61 -6.17 -8.49
N SER A 22 -9.33 -4.93 -8.88
CA SER A 22 -10.35 -3.90 -9.09
C SER A 22 -10.71 -3.90 -10.58
N PRO A 23 -11.92 -4.28 -10.99
CA PRO A 23 -12.33 -4.17 -12.38
C PRO A 23 -12.43 -2.69 -12.77
N GLY A 24 -11.54 -2.21 -13.65
CA GLY A 24 -11.90 -1.12 -14.56
C GLY A 24 -10.98 0.09 -14.71
N LEU A 25 -9.99 0.38 -13.87
CA LEU A 25 -9.13 1.57 -14.10
C LEU A 25 -7.64 1.24 -13.93
N SER A 26 -6.90 1.31 -15.04
CA SER A 26 -5.43 1.41 -15.03
C SER A 26 -5.06 2.72 -14.32
N ARG A 27 -4.80 2.65 -13.01
CA ARG A 27 -4.51 3.83 -12.19
C ARG A 27 -3.04 4.19 -12.33
N VAL A 28 -2.79 5.31 -13.01
CA VAL A 28 -1.48 5.98 -13.12
C VAL A 28 -0.89 6.31 -11.73
N ASP A 29 -1.74 6.43 -10.69
CA ASP A 29 -1.32 6.65 -9.29
C ASP A 29 -1.15 5.35 -8.47
N GLY A 30 -1.16 4.19 -9.12
CA GLY A 30 -1.11 2.87 -8.47
C GLY A 30 0.10 2.68 -7.56
N SER A 31 1.27 3.21 -7.95
CA SER A 31 2.52 3.06 -7.20
C SER A 31 2.56 3.93 -5.94
N LYS A 32 1.97 5.14 -5.94
CA LYS A 32 1.97 6.02 -4.76
C LYS A 32 1.01 5.53 -3.69
N VAL A 33 -0.23 5.25 -4.10
CA VAL A 33 -1.25 4.69 -3.22
C VAL A 33 -0.83 3.30 -2.74
N GLY A 34 -0.20 2.49 -3.62
CA GLY A 34 0.36 1.20 -3.24
C GLY A 34 1.46 1.33 -2.18
N SER A 35 2.40 2.25 -2.37
CA SER A 35 3.46 2.53 -1.40
C SER A 35 2.89 3.01 -0.06
N GLY A 36 1.89 3.89 -0.08
CA GLY A 36 1.21 4.35 1.13
C GLY A 36 0.44 3.26 1.85
N SER A 37 -0.28 2.41 1.12
CA SER A 37 -1.02 1.30 1.71
C SER A 37 -0.10 0.31 2.41
N ILE A 38 1.07 0.06 1.82
CA ILE A 38 2.10 -0.79 2.41
C ILE A 38 2.75 -0.12 3.60
N TYR A 39 3.11 1.16 3.47
CA TYR A 39 3.70 1.92 4.56
C TYR A 39 2.82 1.80 5.80
N VAL A 40 1.52 2.08 5.67
CA VAL A 40 0.52 1.94 6.74
C VAL A 40 0.46 0.50 7.28
N HIS A 41 0.54 -0.50 6.42
CA HIS A 41 0.44 -1.90 6.83
C HIS A 41 1.68 -2.41 7.57
N VAL A 42 2.88 -2.06 7.10
CA VAL A 42 4.18 -2.50 7.64
C VAL A 42 4.53 -1.74 8.92
N THR A 43 4.29 -0.43 8.96
CA THR A 43 4.55 0.37 10.16
C THR A 43 3.41 0.30 11.19
N ALA A 44 2.27 -0.32 10.85
CA ALA A 44 1.04 -0.25 11.63
C ALA A 44 0.65 1.20 12.01
N CYS A 45 1.02 2.15 11.16
CA CYS A 45 0.76 3.56 11.35
C CYS A 45 -0.75 3.83 11.26
N ALA A 46 -1.26 4.78 12.04
CA ALA A 46 -2.64 5.20 11.87
C ALA A 46 -2.80 5.83 10.49
N LEU A 47 -3.95 5.57 9.82
CA LEU A 47 -4.24 6.13 8.49
C LEU A 47 -4.19 7.68 8.48
N VAL A 48 -4.53 8.31 9.61
CA VAL A 48 -4.47 9.77 9.78
C VAL A 48 -3.05 10.33 9.72
N ASP A 49 -2.08 9.53 10.16
CA ASP A 49 -0.67 9.87 10.20
C ASP A 49 0.03 9.54 8.87
N ALA A 50 -0.68 8.93 7.91
CA ALA A 50 -0.13 8.65 6.60
C ALA A 50 0.12 9.95 5.82
N PRO A 51 1.34 10.16 5.28
CA PRO A 51 1.68 11.32 4.46
C PRO A 51 0.68 11.55 3.32
N ALA A 52 0.26 12.80 3.14
CA ALA A 52 -0.65 13.20 2.06
C ALA A 52 -0.07 12.91 0.66
N ALA A 53 1.26 12.75 0.55
CA ALA A 53 1.96 12.39 -0.68
C ALA A 53 1.51 11.02 -1.26
N TYR A 54 0.97 10.13 -0.42
CA TYR A 54 0.44 8.84 -0.86
C TYR A 54 -0.95 8.91 -1.47
N GLY A 55 -1.61 10.06 -1.35
CA GLY A 55 -2.95 10.30 -1.83
C GLY A 55 -3.98 10.31 -0.70
N PRO A 56 -5.27 10.44 -1.07
CA PRO A 56 -6.35 10.60 -0.10
C PRO A 56 -6.48 9.42 0.88
N HIS A 57 -6.69 9.72 2.17
CA HIS A 57 -6.80 8.70 3.23
C HIS A 57 -7.91 7.67 2.98
N ASN A 58 -9.03 8.08 2.36
CA ASN A 58 -10.11 7.16 1.97
C ASN A 58 -9.64 6.11 0.95
N THR A 59 -8.69 6.46 0.08
CA THR A 59 -8.16 5.58 -0.96
C THR A 59 -7.19 4.58 -0.35
N LEU A 60 -6.36 5.02 0.59
CA LEU A 60 -5.50 4.13 1.39
C LEU A 60 -6.34 3.16 2.21
N SER A 61 -7.37 3.63 2.90
CA SER A 61 -8.28 2.79 3.68
C SER A 61 -8.96 1.72 2.83
N ASN A 62 -9.53 2.10 1.68
CA ASN A 62 -10.19 1.15 0.76
C ASN A 62 -9.23 0.08 0.22
N ARG A 63 -7.93 0.39 0.13
CA ARG A 63 -6.91 -0.52 -0.36
C ARG A 63 -6.28 -1.38 0.73
N CYS A 64 -6.15 -0.87 1.96
CA CYS A 64 -5.65 -1.62 3.11
C CYS A 64 -6.71 -2.59 3.67
N ARG A 65 -8.01 -2.28 3.55
CA ARG A 65 -9.09 -3.11 4.13
C ARG A 65 -9.06 -4.57 3.67
N PRO A 66 -8.96 -4.89 2.36
CA PRO A 66 -8.83 -6.28 1.91
C PRO A 66 -7.57 -6.96 2.42
N TRP A 67 -6.46 -6.23 2.60
CA TRP A 67 -5.22 -6.80 3.13
C TRP A 67 -5.32 -7.18 4.60
N TRP A 68 -6.03 -6.38 5.41
CA TRP A 68 -6.33 -6.75 6.79
C TRP A 68 -7.23 -7.99 6.87
N GLU A 69 -8.22 -8.10 5.97
CA GLU A 69 -9.11 -9.28 5.92
C GLU A 69 -8.38 -10.54 5.44
N MET A 70 -7.44 -10.42 4.49
CA MET A 70 -6.65 -11.55 3.97
C MET A 70 -5.46 -11.95 4.86
N GLY A 71 -5.09 -11.12 5.85
CA GLY A 71 -3.96 -11.40 6.73
C GLY A 71 -2.59 -11.42 6.03
N VAL A 72 -2.40 -10.63 4.98
CA VAL A 72 -1.18 -10.63 4.14
C VAL A 72 0.02 -9.88 4.76
N SER A 73 -0.09 -9.43 6.02
CA SER A 73 0.93 -8.64 6.69
C SER A 73 2.30 -9.34 6.77
N GLN A 74 2.31 -10.65 7.04
CA GLN A 74 3.55 -11.44 7.09
C GLN A 74 4.25 -11.52 5.72
N VAL A 75 3.47 -11.64 4.65
CA VAL A 75 4.01 -11.71 3.28
C VAL A 75 4.59 -10.36 2.89
N LEU A 76 3.87 -9.28 3.17
CA LEU A 76 4.36 -7.92 2.91
C LEU A 76 5.66 -7.64 3.68
N PHE A 77 5.75 -8.05 4.95
CA PHE A 77 6.98 -7.88 5.71
C PHE A 77 8.15 -8.69 5.13
N SER A 78 7.90 -9.91 4.65
CA SER A 78 8.93 -10.77 4.06
C SER A 78 9.44 -10.29 2.70
N GLU A 79 8.60 -9.63 1.90
CA GLU A 79 8.98 -9.15 0.56
C GLU A 79 9.64 -7.76 0.57
N LEU A 80 9.58 -7.05 1.70
CA LEU A 80 9.99 -5.64 1.82
C LEU A 80 11.17 -5.39 2.76
N VAL A 81 11.58 -6.39 3.56
CA VAL A 81 12.75 -6.36 4.46
C VAL A 81 14.01 -6.86 3.76
#